data_AF-A0A0Q8QQK0-F1
#
_entry.id   AF-A0A0Q8QQK0-F1
#
_cell.length_a   1.000
_cell.length_b   1.000
_cell.length_c   1.000
_cell.angle_alpha   90.00
_cell.angle_beta   90.00
_cell.angle_gamma   90.00
#
_symmetry.space_group_name_H-M   'P 1'
#
loop_
_entity.id
_entity.type
_entity.pdbx_description
1 polymer ?
#
loop_
_entity_poly.entity_id
_entity_poly.type
_entity_poly.pdbx_seq_one_letter_code
_entity_poly.pdbx_strand_id
1 'polypeptide(L)'
;MLAQPGRKSDSHLVTLPSGDPLKQWNLRLRFDTARNAAADRAVEMGKKALAARIKKFQFRDIRAKSASEIADIKAASELLGHTEGDITDRVYRRVGQAVKPTR
;
A
#
# COMPACT_ATOMS: atom_id res chain seq x y z
N MET A 1 -33.54 -15.69 28.43
CA MET A 1 -32.63 -14.52 28.37
C MET A 1 -32.87 -13.86 27.02
N LEU A 2 -33.63 -12.76 26.98
CA LEU A 2 -33.99 -12.09 25.73
C LEU A 2 -32.79 -11.27 25.24
N ALA A 3 -32.35 -11.51 24.01
CA ALA A 3 -31.27 -10.77 23.37
C ALA A 3 -31.71 -9.31 23.19
N GLN A 4 -30.92 -8.39 23.74
CA GLN A 4 -31.06 -6.95 23.49
C GLN A 4 -30.79 -6.68 22.01
N PRO A 5 -31.61 -5.86 21.32
CA PRO A 5 -31.40 -5.54 19.92
C PRO A 5 -30.07 -4.78 19.76
N GLY A 6 -29.11 -5.41 19.09
CA GLY A 6 -27.79 -4.85 18.84
C GLY A 6 -27.89 -3.51 18.12
N ARG A 7 -27.21 -2.49 18.67
CA ARG A 7 -26.93 -1.21 18.01
C ARG A 7 -26.58 -1.48 16.54
N LYS A 8 -27.27 -0.84 15.59
CA LYS A 8 -26.94 -0.96 14.16
C LYS A 8 -25.44 -0.68 14.01
N SER A 9 -24.65 -1.70 13.70
CA SER A 9 -23.22 -1.54 13.46
C SER A 9 -23.09 -0.70 12.20
N ASP A 10 -22.45 0.45 12.29
CA ASP A 10 -22.03 1.19 11.11
C ASP A 10 -21.35 0.21 10.14
N SER A 11 -21.84 0.14 8.90
CA SER A 11 -21.34 -0.83 7.93
C SER A 11 -19.91 -0.44 7.56
N HIS A 12 -18.93 -1.23 8.01
CA HIS A 12 -17.53 -1.02 7.67
C HIS A 12 -17.19 -1.72 6.36
N LEU A 13 -16.54 -0.99 5.43
CA LEU A 13 -16.11 -1.53 4.14
C LEU A 13 -15.04 -2.63 4.28
N VAL A 14 -14.27 -2.61 5.36
CA VAL A 14 -13.20 -3.57 5.63
C VAL A 14 -13.31 -4.07 7.07
N THR A 15 -13.47 -5.39 7.22
CA THR A 15 -13.63 -6.08 8.50
C THR A 15 -12.63 -7.21 8.65
N LEU A 16 -12.43 -7.64 9.89
CA LEU A 16 -11.75 -8.88 10.23
C LEU A 16 -12.68 -10.08 9.95
N PRO A 17 -12.14 -11.32 9.86
CA PRO A 17 -12.96 -12.51 9.71
C PRO A 17 -14.02 -12.70 10.80
N SER A 18 -13.80 -12.14 11.99
CA SER A 18 -14.78 -12.11 13.10
C SER A 18 -15.95 -11.15 12.87
N GLY A 19 -15.92 -10.34 11.80
CA GLY A 19 -16.88 -9.27 11.54
C GLY A 19 -16.50 -7.93 12.18
N ASP A 20 -15.46 -7.89 13.01
CA ASP A 20 -15.03 -6.66 13.68
C ASP A 20 -14.43 -5.64 12.70
N PRO A 21 -14.58 -4.32 12.97
CA PRO A 21 -13.95 -3.29 12.15
C PRO A 21 -12.43 -3.43 12.13
N LEU A 22 -11.84 -3.24 10.95
CA LEU A 22 -10.40 -3.42 10.81
C LEU A 22 -9.63 -2.22 11.39
N LYS A 23 -8.93 -2.43 12.51
CA LYS A 23 -8.07 -1.42 13.14
C LYS A 23 -6.75 -1.19 12.39
N GLN A 24 -6.15 0.00 12.53
CA GLN A 24 -4.89 0.37 11.87
C GLN A 24 -3.75 -0.64 12.10
N TRP A 25 -3.59 -1.16 13.32
CA TRP A 25 -2.54 -2.11 13.64
C TRP A 25 -2.71 -3.45 12.88
N ASN A 26 -3.95 -3.85 12.58
CA ASN A 26 -4.23 -5.06 11.80
C ASN A 26 -3.67 -4.93 10.38
N LEU A 27 -3.83 -3.76 9.75
CA LEU A 27 -3.28 -3.51 8.41
C LEU A 27 -1.77 -3.64 8.41
N ARG A 28 -1.11 -3.01 9.39
CA ARG A 28 0.34 -3.04 9.51
C ARG A 28 0.85 -4.47 9.70
N LEU A 29 0.28 -5.22 10.63
CA LEU A 29 0.68 -6.60 10.90
C LEU A 29 0.51 -7.48 9.66
N ARG A 30 -0.65 -7.40 9.00
CA ARG A 30 -0.92 -8.18 7.78
C ARG A 30 0.05 -7.83 6.65
N PHE A 31 0.37 -6.55 6.48
CA PHE A 31 1.37 -6.12 5.51
C PHE A 31 2.77 -6.66 5.85
N ASP A 32 3.22 -6.54 7.10
CA ASP A 32 4.55 -7.00 7.51
C ASP A 32 4.69 -8.52 7.30
N THR A 33 3.65 -9.29 7.63
CA THR A 33 3.57 -10.74 7.36
C THR A 33 3.69 -11.04 5.86
N ALA A 34 2.91 -10.35 5.02
CA ALA A 34 2.93 -10.54 3.57
C ALA A 34 4.28 -10.15 2.96
N ARG A 35 4.90 -9.06 3.43
CA ARG A 35 6.21 -8.58 3.00
C ARG A 35 7.30 -9.60 3.31
N ASN A 36 7.29 -10.17 4.51
CA ASN A 36 8.27 -11.17 4.91
C ASN A 36 8.13 -12.42 4.04
N ALA A 37 6.91 -12.94 3.87
CA ALA A 37 6.65 -14.10 3.00
C ALA A 37 7.08 -13.86 1.54
N ALA A 38 6.87 -12.65 1.00
CA ALA A 38 7.32 -12.29 -0.33
C ALA A 38 8.86 -12.19 -0.43
N ALA A 39 9.52 -11.66 0.61
CA ALA A 39 10.97 -11.59 0.65
C ALA A 39 11.60 -12.99 0.72
N ASP A 40 11.03 -13.89 1.51
CA ASP A 40 11.51 -15.26 1.66
C ASP A 40 11.38 -16.04 0.33
N ARG A 41 10.23 -15.95 -0.34
CA ARG A 41 10.06 -16.51 -1.70
C ARG A 41 11.06 -15.94 -2.70
N ALA A 42 11.36 -14.63 -2.64
CA ALA A 42 12.35 -14.04 -3.53
C ALA A 42 13.76 -14.59 -3.26
N VAL A 43 14.09 -14.93 -2.00
CA VAL A 43 15.34 -15.62 -1.66
C VAL A 43 15.35 -17.04 -2.20
N GLU A 44 14.27 -17.81 -2.04
CA GLU A 44 14.13 -19.18 -2.58
C GLU A 44 14.32 -19.22 -4.10
N MET A 45 13.81 -18.21 -4.81
CA MET A 45 13.99 -18.06 -6.27
C MET A 45 15.38 -17.55 -6.67
N GLY A 46 16.33 -17.39 -5.74
CA GLY A 46 17.68 -16.86 -6.00
C GLY A 46 17.73 -15.35 -6.27
N LYS A 47 16.62 -14.62 -6.15
CA LYS A 47 16.51 -13.19 -6.47
C LYS A 47 16.86 -12.32 -5.26
N LYS A 48 18.11 -12.42 -4.76
CA LYS A 48 18.58 -11.71 -3.56
C LYS A 48 18.39 -10.19 -3.60
N ALA A 49 18.62 -9.57 -4.76
CA ALA A 49 18.41 -8.13 -4.94
C ALA A 49 16.93 -7.72 -4.81
N LEU A 50 16.02 -8.56 -5.31
CA LEU A 50 14.58 -8.35 -5.16
C LEU A 50 14.14 -8.52 -3.70
N ALA A 51 14.63 -9.55 -3.02
CA ALA A 51 14.35 -9.76 -1.59
C ALA A 51 14.79 -8.56 -0.74
N ALA A 52 15.98 -8.00 -1.01
CA ALA A 52 16.46 -6.79 -0.32
C ALA A 52 15.57 -5.56 -0.57
N ARG A 53 15.05 -5.40 -1.80
CA ARG A 53 14.10 -4.32 -2.12
C ARG A 53 12.76 -4.52 -1.41
N ILE A 54 12.24 -5.74 -1.37
CA ILE A 54 10.99 -6.06 -0.65
C ILE A 54 11.13 -5.76 0.84
N LYS A 55 12.24 -6.17 1.48
CA LYS A 55 12.50 -5.90 2.91
C LYS A 55 12.59 -4.40 3.24
N LYS A 56 13.08 -3.58 2.29
CA LYS A 56 13.17 -2.13 2.45
C LYS A 56 11.82 -1.42 2.26
N PHE A 57 10.87 -2.03 1.55
CA PHE A 57 9.54 -1.45 1.32
C PHE A 57 8.71 -1.47 2.61
N GLN A 58 8.08 -0.33 2.94
CA GLN A 58 7.29 -0.15 4.15
C GLN A 58 5.82 0.14 3.81
N PHE A 59 4.92 -0.07 4.77
CA PHE A 59 3.47 0.09 4.55
C PHE A 59 3.10 1.50 4.05
N ARG A 60 3.78 2.53 4.56
CA ARG A 60 3.59 3.93 4.12
C ARG A 60 3.99 4.17 2.66
N ASP A 61 4.88 3.34 2.12
CA ASP A 61 5.37 3.48 0.75
C ASP A 61 4.29 3.06 -0.26
N ILE A 62 3.23 2.35 0.16
CA ILE A 62 2.06 2.06 -0.68
C ILE A 62 1.41 3.36 -1.16
N ARG A 63 1.26 4.35 -0.27
CA ARG A 63 0.68 5.66 -0.64
C ARG A 63 1.50 6.33 -1.74
N ALA A 64 2.83 6.26 -1.61
CA ALA A 64 3.73 6.81 -2.60
C ALA A 64 3.71 6.05 -3.93
N LYS A 65 3.59 4.72 -3.85
CA LYS A 65 3.50 3.85 -5.00
C LYS A 65 2.21 4.12 -5.80
N SER A 66 1.06 4.21 -5.13
CA SER A 66 -0.24 4.49 -5.76
C SER A 66 -0.22 5.82 -6.52
N ALA A 67 0.39 6.86 -5.94
CA ALA A 67 0.53 8.14 -6.63
C ALA A 67 1.45 8.04 -7.87
N SER A 68 2.56 7.31 -7.77
CA SER A 68 3.49 7.12 -8.90
C SER A 68 2.94 6.26 -10.05
N GLU A 69 1.88 5.49 -9.81
CA GLU A 69 1.19 4.69 -10.85
C GLU A 69 0.17 5.52 -11.63
N ILE A 70 -0.20 6.71 -11.14
CA ILE A 70 -1.10 7.63 -11.84
C ILE A 70 -0.26 8.52 -12.77
N ALA A 71 -0.58 8.49 -14.05
CA ALA A 71 0.16 9.26 -15.07
C ALA A 71 -0.06 10.78 -14.94
N ASP A 72 -1.24 11.20 -14.47
CA ASP A 72 -1.58 12.61 -14.26
C ASP A 72 -1.27 13.06 -12.82
N ILE A 73 -0.41 14.05 -12.71
CA ILE A 73 0.05 14.63 -11.44
C ILE A 73 -1.10 15.30 -10.69
N LYS A 74 -2.09 15.89 -11.40
CA LYS A 74 -3.25 16.51 -10.73
C LYS A 74 -4.13 15.46 -10.07
N ALA A 75 -4.47 14.40 -10.80
CA ALA A 75 -5.22 13.26 -10.25
C ALA A 75 -4.47 12.57 -9.09
N ALA A 76 -3.14 12.45 -9.18
CA ALA A 76 -2.33 11.93 -8.08
C ALA A 76 -2.35 12.84 -6.84
N SER A 77 -2.30 14.17 -7.02
CA SER A 77 -2.35 15.14 -5.93
C SER A 77 -3.72 15.14 -5.22
N GLU A 78 -4.81 15.06 -5.99
CA GLU A 78 -6.17 14.98 -5.46
C GLU A 78 -6.39 13.70 -4.65
N LEU A 79 -5.95 12.54 -5.17
CA LEU A 79 -6.04 11.26 -4.47
C LEU A 79 -5.30 11.27 -3.11
N LEU A 80 -4.21 12.04 -3.02
CA LEU A 80 -3.42 12.16 -1.81
C LEU A 80 -3.97 13.20 -0.82
N GLY A 81 -4.95 14.02 -1.22
CA GLY A 81 -5.50 15.09 -0.38
C GLY A 81 -4.48 16.19 -0.05
N HIS A 82 -3.55 16.47 -0.97
CA HIS A 82 -2.60 17.57 -0.81
C HIS A 82 -3.19 18.87 -1.35
N THR A 83 -3.21 19.92 -0.52
CA THR A 83 -3.71 21.26 -0.86
C THR A 83 -2.69 22.13 -1.61
N GLU A 84 -1.39 21.81 -1.54
CA GLU A 84 -0.32 22.51 -2.26
C GLU A 84 0.53 21.50 -3.05
N GLY A 85 0.75 21.79 -4.34
CA GLY A 85 1.37 20.88 -5.31
C GLY A 85 2.85 20.54 -5.08
N ASP A 86 3.49 21.16 -4.09
CA ASP A 86 4.95 21.16 -3.88
C ASP A 86 5.51 19.85 -3.29
N ILE A 87 4.68 19.02 -2.66
CA ILE A 87 5.10 17.70 -2.13
C ILE A 87 5.08 16.63 -3.24
N THR A 88 4.20 16.78 -4.22
CA THR A 88 3.94 15.77 -5.27
C THR A 88 5.10 15.65 -6.27
N ASP A 89 5.78 16.75 -6.62
CA ASP A 89 6.87 16.70 -7.61
C ASP A 89 8.18 16.14 -7.02
N ARG A 90 8.44 16.36 -5.71
CA ARG A 90 9.69 15.93 -5.04
C ARG A 90 9.68 14.46 -4.59
N VAL A 91 8.51 13.84 -4.41
CA VAL A 91 8.39 12.49 -3.81
C VAL A 91 8.26 11.36 -4.85
N TYR A 92 7.82 11.64 -6.10
CA TYR A 92 7.33 10.56 -6.99
C TYR A 92 8.14 10.22 -8.25
N ARG A 93 9.21 10.95 -8.60
CA ARG A 93 10.12 10.52 -9.68
C ARG A 93 11.10 9.45 -9.21
N ARG A 94 10.64 8.19 -9.08
CA ARG A 94 11.51 7.00 -9.18
C ARG A 94 11.08 6.11 -10.34
N VAL A 95 10.74 6.73 -11.47
CA VAL A 95 10.57 6.03 -12.74
C VAL A 95 11.97 5.71 -13.26
N GLY A 96 12.36 4.43 -13.23
CA GLY A 96 13.49 3.97 -14.02
C GLY A 96 13.23 4.36 -15.47
N GLN A 97 14.21 4.99 -16.11
CA GLN A 97 14.11 5.54 -17.46
C GLN A 97 13.38 4.57 -18.40
N ALA A 98 12.23 5.00 -18.95
CA ALA A 98 11.61 4.31 -20.07
C ALA A 98 12.54 4.49 -21.28
N VAL A 99 13.42 3.51 -21.52
CA VAL A 99 14.25 3.49 -22.71
C VAL A 99 13.38 3.13 -23.91
N LYS A 100 13.50 3.90 -24.99
CA LYS A 100 12.84 3.58 -26.26
C LYS A 100 13.44 2.27 -26.80
N PRO A 101 12.62 1.36 -27.37
CA PRO A 101 13.16 0.17 -28.02
C PRO A 101 14.08 0.59 -29.18
N THR A 102 15.26 -0.02 -29.23
CA THR A 102 16.20 0.15 -30.35
C THR A 102 15.76 -0.72 -31.51
N ARG A 103 15.24 -0.05 -32.55
CA ARG A 103 14.83 -0.52 -33.89
C ARG A 103 13.80 -1.65 -33.98
#